data_AF-A0A5N6TU22-F1
#
_entry.id   AF-A0A5N6TU22-F1
#
_cell.length_a   1.000
_cell.length_b   1.000
_cell.length_c   1.000
_cell.angle_alpha   90.00
_cell.angle_beta   90.00
_cell.angle_gamma   90.00
#
_symmetry.space_group_name_H-M   'P 1'
#
loop_
_entity.id
_entity.type
_entity.pdbx_description
1 polymer ?
#
loop_
_entity_poly.entity_id
_entity_poly.type
_entity_poly.pdbx_seq_one_letter_code
_entity_poly.pdbx_strand_id
1 'polypeptide(L)'
;MNFTGWSNQDIVQVLRPDSEVLESIQTRFREGLTVRQQRNQPIKVTCFREEIPVLFLGPVVRRESAKMYGFPSSTINATHSGISKFPSRRDNGYQRVSGEMLRLIGKLGGGTNGAAMEEEVNGREEENGVDKRIEPLIIMI
;
A
#
# COMPACT_ATOMS: atom_id res chain seq x y z
N MET A 1 37.83 -11.50 -2.42
CA MET A 1 36.83 -10.71 -3.16
C MET A 1 36.08 -9.85 -2.16
N ASN A 2 36.30 -8.54 -2.19
CA ASN A 2 35.70 -7.60 -1.22
C ASN A 2 34.44 -6.99 -1.84
N PHE A 3 33.28 -7.50 -1.48
CA PHE A 3 31.98 -6.89 -1.80
C PHE A 3 31.57 -5.97 -0.64
N THR A 4 32.01 -4.71 -0.63
CA THR A 4 31.38 -3.70 0.24
C THR A 4 31.60 -2.31 -0.34
N GLY A 5 30.59 -1.77 -1.04
CA GLY A 5 30.33 -0.34 -0.92
C GLY A 5 29.97 -0.09 0.54
N TRP A 6 30.61 0.87 1.20
CA TRP A 6 30.35 1.16 2.61
C TRP A 6 28.86 1.43 2.83
N SER A 7 28.20 0.56 3.58
CA SER A 7 26.86 0.81 4.07
C SER A 7 26.95 1.82 5.21
N ASN A 8 26.06 2.82 5.19
CA ASN A 8 25.93 3.78 6.26
C ASN A 8 25.43 3.04 7.51
N GLN A 9 26.37 2.74 8.41
CA GLN A 9 26.11 1.91 9.60
C GLN A 9 25.10 2.57 10.53
N ASP A 10 25.07 3.91 10.56
CA ASP A 10 24.14 4.65 11.41
C ASP A 10 22.69 4.43 10.94
N ILE A 11 22.46 4.42 9.62
CA ILE A 11 21.14 4.11 9.05
C ILE A 11 20.80 2.64 9.29
N VAL A 12 21.72 1.71 9.02
CA VAL A 12 21.46 0.26 9.14
C VAL A 12 21.15 -0.13 10.58
N GLN A 13 21.79 0.50 11.58
CA GLN A 13 21.52 0.24 12.99
C GLN A 13 20.10 0.57 13.41
N VAL A 14 19.48 1.57 12.77
CA VAL A 14 18.10 1.99 13.05
C VAL A 14 17.08 1.04 12.40
N LEU A 15 17.48 0.24 11.40
CA LEU A 15 16.60 -0.73 10.73
C LEU A 15 16.45 -2.05 11.50
N ARG A 16 16.90 -2.11 12.75
CA ARG A 16 16.76 -3.30 13.59
C ARG A 16 15.29 -3.54 13.95
N PRO A 17 14.89 -4.79 14.17
CA PRO A 17 13.57 -5.05 14.70
C PRO A 17 13.37 -4.36 16.05
N ASP A 18 12.12 -3.99 16.34
CA ASP A 18 11.71 -3.26 17.55
C ASP A 18 12.39 -1.89 17.71
N SER A 19 12.89 -1.33 16.61
CA SER A 19 13.41 0.03 16.55
C SER A 19 12.28 1.04 16.78
N GLU A 20 12.44 1.86 17.82
CA GLU A 20 11.54 2.97 18.14
C GLU A 20 11.37 3.92 16.93
N VAL A 21 12.43 4.10 16.14
CA VAL A 21 12.38 4.95 14.95
C VAL A 21 11.49 4.33 13.88
N LEU A 22 11.61 3.02 13.62
CA LEU A 22 10.74 2.33 12.65
C LEU A 22 9.28 2.33 13.11
N GLU A 23 9.03 2.10 14.41
CA GLU A 23 7.69 2.15 14.98
C GLU A 23 7.10 3.57 14.90
N SER A 24 7.91 4.60 15.17
CA SER A 24 7.53 6.01 15.03
C SER A 24 7.16 6.35 13.58
N ILE A 25 7.95 5.89 12.61
CA ILE A 25 7.65 6.07 11.18
C ILE A 25 6.32 5.41 10.82
N GLN A 26 6.10 4.15 11.25
CA GLN A 26 4.87 3.43 10.98
C GLN A 26 3.66 4.11 11.64
N THR A 27 3.82 4.62 12.85
CA THR A 27 2.77 5.32 13.60
C THR A 27 2.40 6.63 12.93
N ARG A 28 3.38 7.47 12.59
CA ARG A 28 3.14 8.74 11.90
C ARG A 28 2.50 8.54 10.52
N PHE A 29 2.90 7.49 9.80
CA PHE A 29 2.26 7.13 8.53
C PHE A 29 0.77 6.82 8.73
N ARG A 30 0.43 5.98 9.72
CA ARG A 30 -0.96 5.63 10.04
C ARG A 30 -1.79 6.84 10.48
N GLU A 31 -1.22 7.70 11.32
CA GLU A 31 -1.86 8.96 11.74
C GLU A 31 -2.18 9.85 10.53
N GLY A 32 -1.23 9.97 9.60
CA GLY A 32 -1.43 10.71 8.35
C GLY A 32 -2.60 10.17 7.51
N LEU A 33 -2.74 8.84 7.42
CA LEU A 33 -3.89 8.21 6.75
C LEU A 33 -5.21 8.53 7.47
N THR A 34 -5.21 8.46 8.80
CA THR A 34 -6.39 8.76 9.64
C THR A 34 -6.83 10.22 9.48
N VAL A 35 -5.91 11.18 9.52
CA VAL A 35 -6.20 12.60 9.33
C VAL A 35 -6.81 12.84 7.95
N ARG A 36 -6.26 12.21 6.90
CA ARG A 36 -6.81 12.30 5.54
C ARG A 36 -8.20 11.69 5.42
N GLN A 37 -8.45 10.56 6.09
CA GLN A 37 -9.78 9.96 6.16
C GLN A 37 -10.79 10.90 6.84
N GLN A 38 -10.43 11.54 7.95
CA GLN A 38 -11.29 12.50 8.67
C GLN A 38 -11.60 13.75 7.84
N ARG A 39 -10.66 14.17 6.97
CA ARG A 39 -10.84 15.30 6.04
C ARG A 39 -11.57 14.93 4.75
N ASN A 40 -12.22 13.75 4.69
CA ASN A 40 -12.89 13.25 3.51
C ASN A 40 -11.99 13.16 2.25
N GLN A 41 -10.68 12.96 2.44
CA GLN A 41 -9.68 12.78 1.38
C GLN A 41 -8.92 11.46 1.55
N PRO A 42 -9.61 10.30 1.52
CA PRO A 42 -9.01 9.04 1.89
C PRO A 42 -7.95 8.57 0.88
N ILE A 43 -6.87 7.97 1.38
CA ILE A 43 -5.91 7.22 0.55
C ILE A 43 -6.29 5.75 0.58
N LYS A 44 -6.43 5.11 -0.57
CA LYS A 44 -6.68 3.67 -0.67
C LYS A 44 -5.35 2.94 -0.80
N VAL A 45 -4.91 2.33 0.30
CA VAL A 45 -3.64 1.61 0.37
C VAL A 45 -3.82 0.12 0.03
N THR A 46 -2.85 -0.47 -0.67
CA THR A 46 -2.72 -1.92 -0.82
C THR A 46 -1.25 -2.32 -0.73
N CYS A 47 -0.98 -3.37 0.03
CA CYS A 47 0.37 -3.82 0.34
C CYS A 47 0.73 -5.11 -0.42
N PHE A 48 1.94 -5.18 -0.96
CA PHE A 48 2.51 -6.40 -1.54
C PHE A 48 3.75 -6.80 -0.79
N ARG A 49 3.89 -8.09 -0.47
CA ARG A 49 5.07 -8.63 0.20
C ARG A 49 5.77 -9.72 -0.58
N GLU A 50 7.05 -9.92 -0.30
CA GLU A 50 7.81 -11.05 -0.85
C GLU A 50 7.22 -12.42 -0.44
N GLU A 51 7.39 -13.40 -1.32
CA GLU A 51 7.03 -14.80 -1.07
C GLU A 51 8.27 -15.69 -1.04
N ILE A 52 9.28 -15.36 -1.85
CA ILE A 52 10.53 -16.11 -1.92
C ILE A 52 11.54 -15.46 -0.97
N PRO A 53 12.02 -16.15 0.08
CA PRO A 53 13.06 -15.61 0.93
C PRO A 53 14.38 -15.47 0.16
N VAL A 54 15.24 -14.56 0.60
CA VAL A 54 16.60 -14.46 0.08
C VAL A 54 17.41 -15.66 0.58
N LEU A 55 18.11 -16.34 -0.33
CA LEU A 55 18.91 -17.52 0.00
C LEU A 55 19.92 -17.17 1.12
N PHE A 56 19.99 -18.03 2.14
CA PHE A 56 20.80 -17.87 3.37
C PHE A 56 20.41 -16.72 4.31
N LEU A 57 19.61 -15.74 3.88
CA LEU A 57 19.19 -14.60 4.71
C LEU A 57 17.73 -14.72 5.21
N GLY A 58 16.92 -15.60 4.59
CA GLY A 58 15.50 -15.68 4.90
C GLY A 58 14.72 -14.49 4.30
N PRO A 59 13.49 -14.23 4.77
CA PRO A 59 12.76 -13.02 4.38
C PRO A 59 13.50 -11.78 4.91
N VAL A 60 13.68 -10.78 4.05
CA VAL A 60 14.29 -9.49 4.40
C VAL A 60 13.42 -8.74 5.38
N VAL A 61 12.09 -8.82 5.21
CA VAL A 61 11.11 -8.21 6.11
C VAL A 61 10.27 -9.31 6.76
N ARG A 62 10.23 -9.32 8.11
CA ARG A 62 9.41 -10.27 8.86
C ARG A 62 7.94 -10.10 8.51
N ARG A 63 7.17 -11.20 8.45
CA ARG A 63 5.76 -11.18 7.98
C ARG A 63 4.87 -10.31 8.85
N GLU A 64 5.24 -10.13 10.12
CA GLU A 64 4.56 -9.30 11.11
C GLU A 64 4.77 -7.82 10.80
N SER A 65 5.96 -7.44 10.33
CA SER A 65 6.31 -6.08 9.92
C SER A 65 5.82 -5.74 8.50
N ALA A 66 5.73 -6.74 7.61
CA ALA A 66 5.22 -6.60 6.24
C ALA A 66 3.67 -6.56 6.17
N LYS A 67 2.99 -6.32 7.29
CA LYS A 67 1.53 -6.16 7.36
C LYS A 67 1.19 -4.79 7.90
N MET A 68 0.28 -4.11 7.20
CA MET A 68 -0.38 -2.92 7.70
C MET A 68 -1.82 -3.30 8.06
N TYR A 69 -2.09 -3.45 9.35
CA TYR A 69 -3.42 -3.82 9.83
C TYR A 69 -4.48 -2.83 9.32
N GLY A 70 -5.62 -3.34 8.87
CA GLY A 70 -6.70 -2.55 8.28
C GLY A 70 -6.59 -2.30 6.77
N PHE A 71 -5.52 -2.75 6.12
CA PHE A 71 -5.35 -2.61 4.66
C PHE A 71 -5.20 -3.96 3.95
N PRO A 72 -5.69 -4.08 2.70
CA PRO A 72 -5.47 -5.27 1.88
C PRO A 72 -3.98 -5.57 1.71
N SER A 73 -3.61 -6.84 1.82
CA SER A 73 -2.24 -7.32 1.62
C SER A 73 -2.22 -8.58 0.75
N SER A 74 -1.23 -8.69 -0.14
CA SER A 74 -1.02 -9.83 -1.04
C SER A 74 0.47 -10.15 -1.20
N THR A 75 0.80 -11.31 -1.77
CA THR A 75 2.19 -11.71 -2.06
C THR A 75 2.54 -11.55 -3.53
N ILE A 76 3.82 -11.34 -3.80
CA ILE A 76 4.44 -11.47 -5.12
C ILE A 76 5.47 -12.60 -5.03
N ASN A 77 5.44 -13.53 -5.98
CA ASN A 77 6.37 -14.66 -6.06
C ASN A 77 7.78 -14.22 -6.51
N ALA A 78 8.43 -13.42 -5.67
CA ALA A 78 9.76 -12.87 -5.84
C ALA A 78 10.41 -12.66 -4.47
N THR A 79 11.72 -12.43 -4.48
CA THR A 79 12.46 -11.91 -3.32
C THR A 79 12.15 -10.44 -3.08
N HIS A 80 12.47 -9.90 -1.91
CA HIS A 80 12.25 -8.50 -1.57
C HIS A 80 12.87 -7.52 -2.59
N SER A 81 14.04 -7.84 -3.17
CA SER A 81 14.65 -7.01 -4.22
C SER A 81 14.06 -7.22 -5.63
N GLY A 82 13.17 -8.21 -5.77
CA GLY A 82 12.49 -8.60 -7.00
C GLY A 82 11.01 -8.20 -7.06
N ILE A 83 10.35 -7.91 -5.93
CA ILE A 83 8.90 -7.56 -5.91
C ILE A 83 8.55 -6.30 -6.73
N SER A 84 9.54 -5.46 -7.04
CA SER A 84 9.40 -4.26 -7.87
C SER A 84 9.88 -4.43 -9.32
N LYS A 85 10.33 -5.63 -9.71
CA LYS A 85 10.94 -5.91 -11.00
C LYS A 85 10.11 -6.92 -11.77
N PHE A 86 9.49 -6.45 -12.85
CA PHE A 86 8.66 -7.29 -13.70
C PHE A 86 9.33 -7.51 -15.05
N PRO A 87 9.63 -8.76 -15.45
CA PRO A 87 10.29 -9.03 -16.73
C PRO A 87 9.39 -8.77 -17.94
N SER A 88 8.06 -8.82 -17.77
CA SER A 88 7.11 -8.51 -18.84
C SER A 88 5.71 -8.21 -18.29
N ARG A 89 4.80 -7.74 -19.15
CA ARG A 89 3.37 -7.58 -18.83
C ARG A 89 2.63 -8.90 -18.55
N ARG A 90 3.23 -10.05 -18.94
CA ARG A 90 2.68 -11.39 -18.67
C ARG A 90 3.13 -11.95 -17.33
N ASP A 91 4.03 -11.25 -16.64
CA ASP A 91 4.48 -11.63 -15.31
C ASP A 91 3.31 -11.60 -14.31
N ASN A 92 3.25 -12.59 -13.42
CA ASN A 92 2.17 -12.70 -12.46
C ASN A 92 2.17 -11.54 -11.43
N GLY A 93 3.36 -11.11 -11.00
CA GLY A 93 3.51 -9.94 -10.13
C GLY A 93 3.03 -8.67 -10.81
N TYR A 94 3.39 -8.47 -12.08
CA TYR A 94 2.91 -7.34 -12.87
C TYR A 94 1.38 -7.32 -12.96
N GLN A 95 0.76 -8.45 -13.31
CA GLN A 95 -0.69 -8.56 -13.45
C GLN A 95 -1.42 -8.31 -12.12
N ARG A 96 -0.86 -8.80 -11.00
CA ARG A 96 -1.42 -8.53 -9.66
C ARG A 96 -1.38 -7.05 -9.31
N VAL A 97 -0.22 -6.41 -9.47
CA VAL A 97 -0.04 -4.99 -9.13
C VAL A 97 -0.89 -4.09 -10.03
N SER A 98 -0.88 -4.35 -11.35
CA SER A 98 -1.70 -3.58 -12.29
C SER A 98 -3.19 -3.82 -12.09
N GLY A 99 -3.61 -5.04 -11.77
CA GLY A 99 -4.99 -5.36 -11.41
C GLY A 99 -5.45 -4.58 -10.18
N GLU A 100 -4.63 -4.53 -9.12
CA GLU A 100 -4.93 -3.72 -7.92
C GLU A 100 -4.95 -2.23 -8.24
N MET A 101 -4.02 -1.73 -9.04
CA MET A 101 -4.03 -0.33 -9.48
C MET A 101 -5.32 0.02 -10.24
N LEU A 102 -5.75 -0.83 -11.18
CA LEU A 102 -7.01 -0.68 -11.91
C LEU A 102 -8.22 -0.78 -10.97
N ARG A 103 -8.22 -1.72 -10.01
CA ARG A 103 -9.27 -1.84 -9.00
C ARG A 103 -9.36 -0.58 -8.14
N LEU A 104 -8.23 0.00 -7.77
CA LEU A 104 -8.17 1.22 -7.00
C LEU A 104 -8.73 2.38 -7.81
N ILE A 105 -8.27 2.58 -9.05
CA ILE A 105 -8.74 3.63 -9.96
C ILE A 105 -10.23 3.46 -10.33
N GLY A 106 -10.67 2.24 -10.62
CA GLY A 106 -12.06 1.93 -10.94
C GLY A 106 -13.02 2.21 -9.78
N LYS A 107 -12.57 2.04 -8.53
CA LYS A 107 -13.32 2.49 -7.35
C LYS A 107 -13.38 4.01 -7.20
N LEU A 108 -12.46 4.77 -7.82
CA LEU A 108 -12.53 6.24 -7.86
C LEU A 108 -13.52 6.71 -8.93
N GLY A 109 -13.68 5.96 -10.03
CA GLY A 109 -14.63 6.26 -11.10
C GLY A 109 -16.05 5.70 -10.89
N GLY A 110 -16.26 4.90 -9.84
CA GLY A 110 -17.50 4.15 -9.57
C GLY A 110 -18.60 4.93 -8.86
N GLY A 111 -18.76 6.22 -9.15
CA GLY A 111 -19.93 6.99 -8.77
C GLY A 111 -21.01 6.94 -9.84
N THR A 112 -21.48 5.76 -10.26
CA THR A 112 -22.71 5.63 -11.07
C THR A 112 -23.46 4.33 -10.76
N ASN A 113 -24.60 4.51 -10.08
CA ASN A 113 -25.87 3.75 -10.04
C ASN A 113 -25.90 2.24 -10.33
N GLY A 114 -26.41 1.49 -9.34
CA GLY A 114 -26.86 0.12 -9.56
C GLY A 114 -27.34 -0.65 -8.32
N ALA A 115 -28.27 -0.12 -7.52
CA ALA A 115 -29.23 -0.92 -6.75
C ALA A 115 -30.49 -0.08 -6.47
N ALA A 116 -31.65 -0.64 -6.81
CA ALA A 116 -32.91 0.06 -7.02
C ALA A 116 -33.74 0.31 -5.75
N MET A 117 -34.46 1.45 -5.81
CA MET A 117 -35.82 1.77 -5.31
C MET A 117 -36.12 1.61 -3.81
N GLU A 118 -36.27 2.75 -3.14
CA GLU A 118 -37.56 3.23 -2.64
C GLU A 118 -37.54 4.78 -2.58
N GLU A 119 -38.67 5.36 -2.97
CA GLU A 119 -38.92 6.79 -3.17
C GLU A 119 -39.33 7.43 -1.84
N GLU A 120 -38.67 8.52 -1.42
CA GLU A 120 -39.34 9.66 -0.76
C GLU A 120 -38.52 10.94 -0.91
N VAL A 121 -39.25 12.01 -1.23
CA VAL A 121 -38.80 13.37 -1.49
C VAL A 121 -38.63 14.13 -0.19
N ASN A 122 -37.46 14.75 0.06
CA ASN A 122 -37.41 16.10 0.66
C ASN A 122 -36.05 16.78 0.45
N GLY A 123 -36.08 18.10 0.28
CA GLY A 123 -34.99 18.89 -0.30
C GLY A 123 -33.89 19.41 0.62
N ARG A 124 -33.01 20.16 -0.05
CA ARG A 124 -31.94 21.08 0.42
C ARG A 124 -30.71 20.40 1.04
N GLU A 125 -29.60 20.41 0.30
CA GLU A 125 -28.55 21.43 0.36
C GLU A 125 -27.56 21.17 -0.79
N GLU A 126 -27.29 22.17 -1.63
CA GLU A 126 -26.19 22.12 -2.58
C GLU A 126 -24.87 22.18 -1.79
N GLU A 127 -24.38 21.02 -1.34
CA GLU A 127 -22.99 20.91 -0.91
C GLU A 127 -22.10 21.06 -2.15
N ASN A 128 -21.35 22.16 -2.18
CA ASN A 128 -20.24 22.42 -3.10
C ASN A 128 -19.48 21.12 -3.40
N GLY A 129 -19.69 20.59 -4.61
CA GLY A 129 -19.07 19.36 -5.10
C GLY A 129 -17.57 19.55 -5.31
N VAL A 130 -16.80 19.53 -4.22
CA VAL A 130 -15.38 19.22 -4.30
C VAL A 130 -15.30 17.81 -4.86
N ASP A 131 -14.83 17.68 -6.10
CA ASP A 131 -14.44 16.40 -6.68
C ASP A 131 -13.48 15.71 -5.70
N LYS A 132 -14.00 14.72 -4.95
CA LYS A 132 -13.26 14.03 -3.89
C LYS A 132 -12.28 13.09 -4.57
N ARG A 133 -11.11 13.62 -4.95
CA ARG A 133 -9.98 12.82 -5.42
C ARG A 133 -9.54 11.85 -4.34
N ILE A 134 -9.98 10.61 -4.48
CA ILE A 134 -9.43 9.49 -3.72
C ILE A 134 -8.09 9.14 -4.37
N GLU A 135 -7.04 9.01 -3.57
CA GLU A 135 -5.69 8.72 -4.07
C GLU A 135 -5.33 7.24 -3.87
N PRO A 136 -4.92 6.51 -4.92
CA PRO A 136 -4.44 5.13 -4.78
C PRO A 136 -2.98 5.12 -4.32
N LEU A 137 -2.63 4.21 -3.39
CA LEU A 137 -1.26 3.99 -2.94
C LEU A 137 -0.93 2.50 -2.90
N ILE A 138 0.08 2.09 -3.68
CA ILE A 138 0.65 0.74 -3.62
C ILE A 138 1.93 0.79 -2.80
N ILE A 139 2.05 -0.09 -1.82
CA ILE A 139 3.26 -0.24 -1.00
C ILE A 139 3.82 -1.65 -1.24
N MET A 140 5.10 -1.73 -1.59
CA MET A 140 5.85 -2.98 -1.73
C MET A 140 6.78 -3.11 -0.52
N ILE A 141 6.61 -4.17 0.27
CA ILE A 141 7.25 -4.40 1.57
C ILE A 141 7.89 -5.78 1.66
#